data_AF-A0A947JZE5-F1
#
_entry.id   AF-A0A947JZE5-F1
#
_cell.length_a   1.000
_cell.length_b   1.000
_cell.length_c   1.000
_cell.angle_alpha   90.00
_cell.angle_beta   90.00
_cell.angle_gamma   90.00
#
_symmetry.space_group_name_H-M   'P 1'
#
loop_
_entity.id
_entity.type
_entity.pdbx_description
1 polymer ?
#
loop_
_entity_poly.entity_id
_entity_poly.type
_entity_poly.pdbx_seq_one_letter_code
_entity_poly.pdbx_strand_id
1 'polypeptide(L)' 'AAWLEGRAVQPGTLYHAALAEFERPLLEHALRETEGNQLRAAQLLGINRNTLRKKIGELGIEPERYTRRR' A
#
# COMPACT_ATOMS: atom_id res chain seq x y z
N ALA A 1 -3.83 -5.46 -21.24
CA ALA A 1 -3.32 -4.69 -20.10
C ALA A 1 -4.53 -4.05 -19.45
N ALA A 2 -5.38 -4.89 -18.84
CA ALA A 2 -6.78 -4.57 -18.57
C ALA A 2 -6.98 -3.32 -17.70
N TRP A 3 -5.98 -2.96 -16.88
CA TRP A 3 -6.01 -1.78 -16.02
C TRP A 3 -5.95 -0.43 -16.79
N LEU A 4 -5.29 -0.42 -17.96
CA LEU A 4 -5.17 0.78 -18.81
C LEU A 4 -6.39 1.00 -19.71
N GLU A 5 -7.20 -0.03 -19.91
CA GLU A 5 -8.32 -0.03 -20.84
C GLU A 5 -9.51 0.72 -20.22
N GLY A 6 -9.98 1.80 -20.86
CA GLY A 6 -11.19 2.52 -20.47
C GLY A 6 -11.06 3.50 -19.29
N ARG A 7 -9.85 3.77 -18.79
CA ARG A 7 -9.64 4.71 -17.67
C ARG A 7 -9.33 6.12 -18.21
N ALA A 8 -10.18 7.10 -17.87
CA ALA A 8 -9.88 8.50 -18.10
C ALA A 8 -8.85 8.96 -17.06
N VAL A 9 -7.58 9.00 -17.45
CA VAL A 9 -6.48 9.40 -16.57
C VAL A 9 -6.03 10.81 -16.94
N GLN A 10 -5.94 11.70 -15.95
CA GLN A 10 -5.47 13.06 -16.21
C GLN A 10 -3.99 13.07 -16.59
N PRO A 11 -3.55 13.96 -17.50
CA PRO A 11 -2.14 14.11 -17.85
C PRO A 11 -1.26 14.26 -16.59
N GLY A 12 -0.16 13.51 -16.53
CA GLY A 12 0.77 13.52 -15.38
C GLY A 12 0.37 12.60 -14.20
N THR A 13 -0.83 12.02 -14.18
CA THR A 13 -1.29 11.19 -13.04
C THR A 13 -1.14 9.68 -13.25
N LEU A 14 -0.92 9.24 -14.49
CA LEU A 14 -0.96 7.82 -14.87
C LEU A 14 -0.01 6.93 -14.08
N TYR A 15 1.25 7.34 -13.97
CA TYR A 15 2.25 6.55 -13.23
C TYR A 15 1.85 6.41 -11.75
N HIS A 16 1.46 7.51 -11.10
CA HIS A 16 1.08 7.50 -9.70
C HIS A 16 -0.21 6.70 -9.45
N ALA A 17 -1.19 6.79 -10.35
CA ALA A 17 -2.42 6.00 -10.26
C ALA A 17 -2.15 4.49 -10.40
N ALA A 18 -1.32 4.10 -11.37
CA ALA A 18 -0.93 2.70 -11.56
C ALA A 18 -0.15 2.18 -10.36
N LEU A 19 0.80 2.97 -9.86
CA LEU A 19 1.60 2.61 -8.70
C LEU A 19 0.74 2.48 -7.44
N ALA A 20 -0.20 3.39 -7.19
CA ALA A 20 -1.09 3.32 -6.03
C ALA A 20 -1.99 2.07 -6.04
N GLU A 21 -2.50 1.71 -7.21
CA GLU A 21 -3.33 0.51 -7.41
C GLU A 21 -2.55 -0.78 -7.18
N PHE A 22 -1.27 -0.80 -7.53
CA PHE A 22 -0.38 -1.92 -7.23
C PHE A 22 0.04 -1.95 -5.75
N GLU A 23 0.45 -0.80 -5.20
CA GLU A 23 1.01 -0.71 -3.86
C GLU A 23 -0.04 -0.98 -2.79
N ARG A 24 -1.29 -0.52 -2.96
CA ARG A 24 -2.35 -0.75 -1.96
C ARG A 24 -2.49 -2.22 -1.57
N PRO A 25 -2.82 -3.17 -2.46
CA PRO A 25 -2.97 -4.57 -2.09
C PRO A 25 -1.68 -5.20 -1.54
N LEU A 26 -0.51 -4.77 -2.04
CA LEU A 26 0.79 -5.24 -1.55
C LEU A 26 1.01 -4.85 -0.07
N LEU A 27 0.77 -3.57 0.26
CA LEU A 27 0.95 -3.05 1.62
C LEU A 27 -0.09 -3.64 2.58
N GLU A 28 -1.35 -3.75 2.15
CA GLU A 28 -2.40 -4.36 2.95
C GLU A 28 -2.14 -5.84 3.23
N HIS A 29 -1.60 -6.58 2.25
CA HIS A 29 -1.17 -7.96 2.47
C HIS A 29 -0.09 -8.04 3.55
N ALA A 30 0.98 -7.23 3.44
CA ALA A 30 2.05 -7.23 4.43
C ALA A 30 1.54 -6.85 5.83
N LEU A 31 0.66 -5.85 5.95
CA LEU A 31 0.04 -5.48 7.23
C LEU A 31 -0.83 -6.59 7.81
N ARG A 32 -1.55 -7.35 6.97
CA ARG A 32 -2.33 -8.51 7.42
C ARG A 32 -1.44 -9.62 7.96
N GLU A 33 -0.37 -9.95 7.25
CA GLU A 33 0.60 -10.99 7.65
C GLU A 33 1.34 -10.62 8.95
N THR A 34 1.47 -9.32 9.25
CA THR A 34 2.17 -8.83 10.45
C THR A 34 1.26 -8.29 11.54
N GLU A 35 -0.05 -8.52 11.43
CA GLU A 35 -1.06 -8.06 12.40
C GLU A 35 -0.99 -6.54 12.68
N GLY A 36 -0.80 -5.75 11.64
CA GLY A 36 -0.67 -4.28 11.71
C GLY A 36 0.70 -3.78 12.17
N ASN A 37 1.66 -4.66 12.48
CA ASN A 37 3.00 -4.25 12.89
C ASN A 37 3.80 -3.71 11.70
N GLN A 38 3.92 -2.38 11.61
CA GLN A 38 4.61 -1.69 10.51
C GLN A 38 6.12 -2.01 10.44
N LEU A 39 6.79 -2.28 11.56
CA LEU A 39 8.22 -2.63 11.53
C LEU A 39 8.41 -3.98 10.86
N ARG A 40 7.60 -4.98 11.23
CA ARG A 40 7.64 -6.32 10.63
C ARG A 40 7.14 -6.30 9.19
N ALA A 41 6.12 -5.51 8.87
CA ALA A 41 5.65 -5.35 7.49
C ALA A 41 6.73 -4.74 6.59
N ALA A 42 7.45 -3.72 7.08
CA ALA A 42 8.56 -3.12 6.34
C ALA A 42 9.71 -4.11 6.10
N GLN A 43 10.02 -4.96 7.10
CA GLN A 43 10.98 -6.05 6.96
C GLN A 43 10.53 -7.09 5.92
N LEU A 44 9.26 -7.52 5.97
CA LEU A 44 8.67 -8.45 5.00
C LEU A 44 8.74 -7.90 3.56
N LEU A 45 8.46 -6.62 3.39
CA LEU A 45 8.51 -5.93 2.10
C LEU A 45 9.93 -5.59 1.64
N GLY A 46 10.94 -5.72 2.51
CA GLY A 46 12.31 -5.33 2.20
C GLY A 46 12.52 -3.82 2.02
N ILE A 47 11.70 -2.98 2.66
CA ILE A 47 11.78 -1.52 2.56
C ILE A 47 12.01 -0.86 3.92
N ASN A 48 12.44 0.41 3.90
CA ASN A 48 12.54 1.20 5.12
C ASN A 48 11.16 1.43 5.76
N ARG A 49 11.04 1.30 7.09
CA ARG A 49 9.80 1.54 7.84
C ARG A 49 9.25 2.96 7.67
N ASN A 50 10.11 3.97 7.48
CA ASN A 50 9.67 5.34 7.18
C ASN A 50 9.04 5.43 5.78
N THR A 51 9.59 4.71 4.79
CA THR A 51 9.00 4.61 3.45
C THR A 51 7.64 3.94 3.51
N LEU A 52 7.52 2.83 4.24
CA LEU A 52 6.23 2.16 4.45
C LEU A 52 5.21 3.13 5.09
N ARG A 53 5.58 3.80 6.19
CA ARG A 53 4.70 4.75 6.87
C ARG A 53 4.22 5.86 5.94
N LYS A 54 5.11 6.43 5.11
CA LYS A 54 4.76 7.45 4.12
C LYS A 54 3.74 6.93 3.11
N LYS A 55 3.98 5.75 2.53
CA LYS A 55 3.07 5.13 1.55
C LYS A 55 1.71 4.79 2.13
N ILE A 56 1.66 4.26 3.37
CA ILE A 56 0.41 4.00 4.10
C ILE A 56 -0.41 5.30 4.23
N GLY A 57 0.24 6.42 4.60
CA GLY A 57 -0.42 7.72 4.69
C GLY A 57 -0.91 8.25 3.34
N GLU A 58 -0.09 8.16 2.28
CA GLU A 58 -0.45 8.58 0.92
C GLU A 58 -1.63 7.77 0.36
N LEU A 59 -1.72 6.49 0.71
CA LEU A 59 -2.79 5.59 0.28
C LEU A 59 -3.98 5.57 1.26
N GLY A 60 -3.94 6.31 2.37
CA GLY A 60 -5.02 6.29 3.37
C GLY A 60 -5.30 4.90 3.93
N ILE A 61 -4.26 4.07 4.08
CA ILE A 61 -4.38 2.75 4.71
C ILE A 61 -4.30 2.95 6.23
N GLU A 62 -5.17 2.29 6.98
CA GLU A 62 -5.20 2.32 8.44
C GLU A 62 -4.62 1.00 8.99
N PRO A 63 -3.37 0.97 9.49
CA PRO A 63 -2.73 -0.24 10.01
C PRO A 63 -3.51 -0.92 11.14
N GLU A 64 -4.26 -0.14 11.92
CA GLU A 64 -5.06 -0.59 13.05
C GLU A 64 -6.16 -1.56 12.61
N ARG A 65 -6.64 -1.47 11.36
CA ARG A 65 -7.62 -2.42 10.79
C ARG A 65 -7.10 -3.86 10.69
N TYR A 66 -5.77 -4.02 10.71
CA TYR A 66 -5.10 -5.33 10.60
C TYR A 66 -4.62 -5.86 11.96
N THR A 67 -4.76 -5.08 13.03
CA THR A 67 -4.48 -5.58 14.38
C THR A 67 -5.54 -6.61 14.78
N ARG A 68 -5.11 -7.82 15.15
CA ARG A 68 -6.02 -8.78 15.79
C ARG A 68 -6.40 -8.22 17.15
N ARG A 69 -7.62 -7.68 17.28
CA ARG A 69 -8.22 -7.45 18.59
C ARG A 69 -8.49 -8.82 19.20
N ARG A 70 -7.80 -9.14 20.29
CA ARG A 70 -8.21 -10.21 21.21
C ARG A 70 -9.47 -9.80 21.96
#